data_AF-A0A3M1XTW9-F1
#
_entry.id   AF-A0A3M1XTW9-F1
#
_cell.length_a   1.000
_cell.length_b   1.000
_cell.length_c   1.000
_cell.angle_alpha   90.00
_cell.angle_beta   90.00
_cell.angle_gamma   90.00
#
_symmetry.space_group_name_H-M   'P 1'
#
loop_
_entity.id
_entity.type
_entity.pdbx_description
1 polymer ?
#
loop_
_entity_poly.entity_id
_entity_poly.type
_entity_poly.pdbx_seq_one_letter_code
_entity_poly.pdbx_strand_id
1 'polypeptide(L)'
;MAEAIELARKEGDSLGGIVEIVVDNVPAGLGEPVFEKLEAELARALLSIGAVKAFEMGSGFSAALMKGSEHNDPFWRDPHTGAIGTRTNHAGGVLGGISNGMPLVMRIAVKPPSSIRKPQESINQKGEPVAFSVKGRHDPCICPRVVPVAEAMVALVLIDMILLQERLSKQSDLESLREKIDTIDTQILLLLAQRCHLTRKIGKFKEAADRPVEDRQREAQLIDKWRSLGAELDLPDQLVSRLIEEILRASKQMQQEACLGPEGGRIHQ
;
A
#
# COMPACT_ATOMS: atom_id res chain seq x y z
N MET A 1 36.28 -6.87 3.05
CA MET A 1 35.23 -6.60 2.02
C MET A 1 35.82 -6.05 0.72
N ALA A 2 36.49 -4.89 0.73
CA ALA A 2 37.00 -4.25 -0.49
C ALA A 2 37.91 -5.16 -1.35
N GLU A 3 38.83 -5.90 -0.72
CA GLU A 3 39.73 -6.82 -1.40
C GLU A 3 38.99 -7.94 -2.16
N ALA A 4 37.94 -8.52 -1.57
CA ALA A 4 37.13 -9.54 -2.22
C ALA A 4 36.37 -8.99 -3.43
N ILE A 5 35.83 -7.77 -3.32
CA ILE A 5 35.16 -7.08 -4.44
C ILE A 5 36.16 -6.80 -5.57
N GLU A 6 37.37 -6.37 -5.23
CA GLU A 6 38.44 -6.14 -6.19
C GLU A 6 38.92 -7.42 -6.87
N LEU A 7 39.00 -8.53 -6.13
CA LEU A 7 39.30 -9.85 -6.69
C LEU A 7 38.21 -10.31 -7.67
N ALA A 8 36.94 -10.29 -7.26
CA ALA A 8 35.82 -10.64 -8.14
C ALA A 8 35.81 -9.79 -9.41
N ARG A 9 36.10 -8.48 -9.29
CA ARG A 9 36.23 -7.58 -10.44
C ARG A 9 37.34 -8.03 -11.40
N LYS A 10 38.51 -8.40 -10.88
CA LYS A 10 39.64 -8.90 -11.69
C LYS A 10 39.31 -10.21 -12.38
N GLU A 11 38.56 -11.09 -11.72
CA GLU A 11 38.08 -12.35 -12.29
C GLU A 11 36.93 -12.17 -13.29
N GLY A 12 36.38 -10.96 -13.42
CA GLY A 12 35.23 -10.69 -14.27
C GLY A 12 33.91 -11.27 -13.72
N ASP A 13 33.85 -11.47 -12.41
CA ASP A 13 32.71 -12.00 -11.65
C ASP A 13 32.08 -10.93 -10.74
N SER A 14 31.10 -11.33 -9.93
CA SER A 14 30.46 -10.46 -8.96
C SER A 14 30.15 -11.17 -7.64
N LEU A 15 29.91 -10.38 -6.59
CA LEU A 15 29.60 -10.83 -5.25
C LEU A 15 28.28 -10.21 -4.77
N GLY A 16 27.58 -10.99 -3.95
CA GLY A 16 26.46 -10.50 -3.15
C GLY A 16 26.93 -10.03 -1.78
N GLY A 17 25.98 -9.88 -0.86
CA GLY A 17 26.29 -9.53 0.51
C GLY A 17 25.05 -9.39 1.37
N ILE A 18 25.28 -9.12 2.65
CA ILE A 18 24.24 -8.79 3.61
C ILE A 18 24.37 -7.31 3.94
N VAL A 19 23.25 -6.60 3.89
CA VAL A 19 23.15 -5.21 4.34
C VAL A 19 22.30 -5.21 5.61
N GLU A 20 22.86 -4.66 6.69
CA GLU A 20 22.12 -4.38 7.92
C GLU A 20 21.62 -2.95 7.91
N ILE A 21 20.35 -2.77 8.28
CA ILE A 21 19.70 -1.49 8.42
C ILE A 21 19.28 -1.36 9.88
N VAL A 22 19.67 -0.25 10.49
CA VAL A 22 19.33 0.09 11.86
C VAL A 22 18.57 1.41 11.86
N VAL A 23 17.45 1.46 12.58
CA VAL A 23 16.70 2.70 12.80
C VAL A 23 16.59 2.96 14.29
N ASP A 24 17.18 4.05 14.72
CA ASP A 24 17.13 4.50 16.10
C ASP A 24 15.95 5.44 16.35
N ASN A 25 15.58 5.61 17.63
CA ASN A 25 14.54 6.55 18.08
C ASN A 25 13.17 6.34 17.44
N VAL A 26 12.84 5.10 17.09
CA VAL A 26 11.50 4.74 16.60
C VAL A 26 10.52 4.77 17.78
N PRO A 27 9.44 5.56 17.71
CA PRO A 27 8.41 5.56 18.75
C PRO A 27 7.84 4.16 18.95
N ALA A 28 7.51 3.79 20.18
CA ALA A 28 6.77 2.56 20.43
C ALA A 28 5.33 2.67 19.91
N GLY A 29 4.78 1.57 19.39
CA GLY A 29 3.39 1.48 18.94
C GLY A 29 3.14 1.77 17.46
N LEU A 30 4.16 1.85 16.61
CA LEU A 30 3.99 1.93 15.15
C LEU A 30 3.70 0.55 14.56
N GLY A 31 2.72 0.48 13.65
CA GLY A 31 2.26 -0.75 13.00
C GLY A 31 0.90 -1.23 13.53
N GLU A 32 0.40 -2.32 12.97
CA GLU A 32 -0.84 -2.97 13.39
C GLU A 32 -0.61 -4.44 13.77
N PRO A 33 -1.29 -4.99 14.80
CA PRO A 33 -1.06 -6.37 15.25
C PRO A 33 -1.45 -7.48 14.26
N VAL A 34 -2.18 -7.18 13.18
CA VAL A 34 -2.80 -8.22 12.31
C VAL A 34 -2.41 -8.08 10.85
N PHE A 35 -2.95 -7.07 10.14
CA PHE A 35 -2.81 -6.96 8.69
C PHE A 35 -1.61 -6.11 8.29
N GLU A 36 -1.41 -4.97 8.96
CA GLU A 36 -0.33 -4.03 8.66
C GLU A 36 0.78 -4.08 9.71
N LYS A 37 1.31 -5.29 9.97
CA LYS A 37 2.44 -5.48 10.89
C LYS A 37 3.66 -4.74 10.38
N LEU A 38 4.32 -3.97 11.25
CA LEU A 38 5.48 -3.15 10.90
C LEU A 38 6.58 -3.96 10.22
N GLU A 39 6.95 -5.11 10.80
CA GLU A 39 7.98 -6.01 10.25
C GLU A 39 7.60 -6.59 8.88
N ALA A 40 6.32 -6.83 8.62
CA ALA A 40 5.83 -7.36 7.34
C ALA A 40 5.87 -6.27 6.26
N GLU A 41 5.53 -5.04 6.62
CA GLU A 41 5.58 -3.88 5.73
C GLU A 41 7.03 -3.51 5.37
N LEU A 42 7.94 -3.53 6.35
CA LEU A 42 9.38 -3.38 6.13
C LEU A 42 9.92 -4.51 5.25
N ALA A 43 9.53 -5.76 5.49
CA ALA A 43 9.91 -6.89 4.64
C ALA A 43 9.43 -6.69 3.21
N ARG A 44 8.17 -6.31 3.00
CA ARG A 44 7.58 -6.06 1.68
C ARG A 44 8.36 -4.98 0.94
N ALA A 45 8.61 -3.85 1.59
CA ALA A 45 9.35 -2.73 1.02
C ALA A 45 10.78 -3.15 0.62
N LEU A 46 11.50 -3.81 1.53
CA LEU A 46 12.88 -4.21 1.29
C LEU A 46 13.06 -5.37 0.31
N LEU A 47 12.16 -6.37 0.32
CA LEU A 47 12.17 -7.47 -0.65
C LEU A 47 11.80 -7.00 -2.06
N SER A 48 11.12 -5.85 -2.19
CA SER A 48 10.80 -5.27 -3.49
C SER A 48 12.04 -4.67 -4.19
N ILE A 49 13.12 -4.40 -3.46
CA ILE A 49 14.37 -3.88 -4.02
C ILE A 49 14.99 -4.95 -4.94
N GLY A 50 15.37 -4.53 -6.15
CA GLY A 50 16.04 -5.39 -7.11
C GLY A 50 17.25 -6.10 -6.51
N ALA A 51 17.39 -7.40 -6.82
CA ALA A 51 18.44 -8.29 -6.31
C ALA A 51 18.38 -8.67 -4.83
N VAL A 52 17.46 -8.13 -4.02
CA VAL A 52 17.21 -8.66 -2.67
C VAL A 52 16.52 -10.03 -2.76
N LYS A 53 16.93 -10.96 -1.89
CA LYS A 53 16.45 -12.36 -1.88
C LYS A 53 16.06 -12.89 -0.50
N ALA A 54 16.44 -12.21 0.57
CA ALA A 54 15.99 -12.55 1.91
C ALA A 54 15.87 -11.28 2.76
N PHE A 55 15.01 -11.36 3.77
CA PHE A 55 14.80 -10.36 4.81
C PHE A 55 14.77 -11.08 6.15
N GLU A 56 15.38 -10.48 7.16
CA GLU A 56 15.26 -10.93 8.55
C GLU A 56 15.25 -9.74 9.52
N MET A 57 14.57 -9.91 10.65
CA MET A 57 14.42 -8.90 11.72
C MET A 57 15.06 -9.43 13.01
N GLY A 58 15.76 -8.57 13.75
CA GLY A 58 16.35 -8.88 15.05
C GLY A 58 17.38 -10.01 14.97
N SER A 59 17.17 -11.07 15.74
CA SER A 59 17.95 -12.32 15.66
C SER A 59 17.75 -13.07 14.34
N GLY A 60 16.70 -12.76 13.59
CA GLY A 60 16.45 -13.31 12.27
C GLY A 60 16.38 -14.84 12.26
N PHE A 61 17.05 -15.48 11.30
CA PHE A 61 17.07 -16.94 11.19
C PHE A 61 17.73 -17.63 12.39
N SER A 62 18.60 -16.95 13.15
CA SER A 62 19.21 -17.54 14.36
C SER A 62 18.19 -17.81 15.48
N ALA A 63 17.04 -17.13 15.47
CA ALA A 63 15.95 -17.37 16.43
C ALA A 63 15.47 -18.82 16.42
N ALA A 64 15.47 -19.48 15.25
CA ALA A 64 15.03 -20.86 15.10
C ALA A 64 15.92 -21.87 15.83
N LEU A 65 17.13 -21.46 16.25
CA LEU A 65 18.10 -22.28 16.97
C LEU A 65 18.09 -22.01 18.47
N MET A 66 17.27 -21.08 18.96
CA MET A 66 17.25 -20.63 20.35
C MET A 66 16.05 -21.20 21.12
N LYS A 67 16.19 -21.38 22.42
CA LYS A 67 15.05 -21.59 23.32
C LYS A 67 14.38 -20.26 23.65
N GLY A 68 13.08 -20.29 23.97
CA GLY A 68 12.35 -19.08 24.39
C GLY A 68 13.00 -18.35 25.57
N SER A 69 13.59 -19.07 26.53
CA SER A 69 14.32 -18.47 27.65
C SER A 69 15.58 -17.70 27.25
N GLU A 70 16.15 -18.01 26.09
CA GLU A 70 17.34 -17.37 25.52
C GLU A 70 16.96 -16.25 24.55
N HIS A 71 15.82 -16.38 23.86
CA HIS A 71 15.35 -15.44 22.86
C HIS A 71 14.56 -14.27 23.44
N ASN A 72 13.78 -14.50 24.50
CA ASN A 72 12.95 -13.46 25.12
C ASN A 72 13.78 -12.25 25.54
N ASP A 73 13.36 -11.06 25.11
CA ASP A 73 13.96 -9.79 25.51
C ASP A 73 13.40 -9.30 26.86
N PRO A 74 14.16 -9.35 27.97
CA PRO A 74 13.63 -8.96 29.28
C PRO A 74 13.44 -7.45 29.35
N PHE A 75 12.23 -7.03 29.71
CA PHE A 75 11.93 -5.62 29.96
C PHE A 75 12.66 -5.12 31.22
N TRP A 76 13.11 -3.87 31.17
CA TRP A 76 13.70 -3.18 32.29
C TRP A 76 13.29 -1.71 32.30
N ARG A 77 13.39 -1.10 33.48
CA ARG A 77 13.16 0.32 33.68
C ARG A 77 14.46 0.99 34.08
N ASP A 78 14.79 2.09 33.42
CA ASP A 78 15.93 2.93 33.78
C ASP A 78 15.72 3.57 35.16
N PRO A 79 16.63 3.35 36.13
CA PRO A 79 16.48 3.92 37.48
C PRO A 79 16.58 5.45 37.53
N HIS A 80 17.24 6.07 36.54
CA HIS A 80 17.51 7.51 36.51
C HIS A 80 16.50 8.26 35.64
N THR A 81 16.15 7.71 34.47
CA THR A 81 15.24 8.36 33.52
C THR A 81 13.80 7.86 33.64
N GLY A 82 13.59 6.68 34.24
CA GLY A 82 12.28 6.03 34.29
C GLY A 82 11.82 5.40 32.97
N ALA A 83 12.63 5.51 31.90
CA ALA A 83 12.30 4.95 30.59
C ALA A 83 12.21 3.42 30.64
N ILE A 84 11.28 2.85 29.89
CA ILE A 84 11.12 1.40 29.74
C ILE A 84 11.79 0.97 28.43
N GLY A 85 12.58 -0.10 28.48
CA GLY A 85 13.17 -0.75 27.31
C GLY A 85 13.42 -2.22 27.58
N THR A 86 14.21 -2.87 26.73
CA THR A 86 14.62 -4.27 26.91
C THR A 86 16.14 -4.39 27.11
N ARG A 87 16.57 -5.47 27.78
CA ARG A 87 18.01 -5.73 28.05
C ARG A 87 18.77 -6.20 26.81
N THR A 88 18.05 -6.85 25.91
CA THR A 88 18.51 -7.38 24.62
C THR A 88 17.52 -6.93 23.54
N ASN A 89 17.85 -7.13 22.27
CA ASN A 89 16.98 -6.75 21.15
C ASN A 89 16.90 -7.88 20.11
N HIS A 90 16.63 -9.10 20.55
CA HIS A 90 16.43 -10.26 19.68
C HIS A 90 15.20 -10.11 18.80
N ALA A 91 14.18 -9.38 19.26
CA ALA A 91 13.00 -9.03 18.47
C ALA A 91 13.30 -8.01 17.35
N GLY A 92 14.43 -7.29 17.42
CA GLY A 92 14.81 -6.29 16.41
C GLY A 92 13.89 -5.08 16.39
N GLY A 93 13.38 -4.67 17.55
CA GLY A 93 12.56 -3.48 17.72
C GLY A 93 11.07 -3.65 17.39
N VAL A 94 10.63 -4.84 16.96
CA VAL A 94 9.21 -5.14 16.69
C VAL A 94 8.75 -6.31 17.54
N LEU A 95 7.63 -6.14 18.27
CA LEU A 95 7.02 -7.19 19.07
C LEU A 95 5.52 -7.24 18.78
N GLY A 96 5.01 -8.40 18.37
CA GLY A 96 3.58 -8.55 18.06
C GLY A 96 3.11 -7.71 16.87
N GLY A 97 4.02 -7.35 15.95
CA GLY A 97 3.72 -6.54 14.77
C GLY A 97 3.78 -5.03 14.99
N ILE A 98 4.10 -4.56 16.20
CA ILE A 98 4.27 -3.13 16.51
C ILE A 98 5.68 -2.83 17.03
N SER A 99 6.16 -1.60 16.82
CA SER A 99 7.44 -1.17 17.38
C SER A 99 7.40 -1.16 18.92
N ASN A 100 8.46 -1.61 19.58
CA ASN A 100 8.55 -1.68 21.03
C ASN A 100 9.41 -0.55 21.66
N GLY A 101 9.89 0.39 20.84
CA GLY A 101 10.74 1.51 21.26
C GLY A 101 12.25 1.21 21.27
N MET A 102 12.65 -0.04 21.03
CA MET A 102 14.04 -0.40 20.78
C MET A 102 14.42 -0.11 19.31
N PRO A 103 15.73 -0.02 18.97
CA PRO A 103 16.15 0.15 17.60
C PRO A 103 15.56 -0.93 16.69
N LEU A 104 15.05 -0.54 15.53
CA LEU A 104 14.69 -1.51 14.50
C LEU A 104 15.99 -2.06 13.92
N VAL A 105 16.18 -3.37 13.93
CA VAL A 105 17.39 -4.02 13.39
C VAL A 105 16.96 -5.06 12.38
N MET A 106 17.29 -4.83 11.11
CA MET A 106 16.90 -5.72 10.02
C MET A 106 18.05 -5.95 9.05
N ARG A 107 18.05 -7.11 8.40
CA ARG A 107 19.08 -7.48 7.42
C ARG A 107 18.43 -7.97 6.14
N ILE A 108 19.06 -7.62 5.02
CA ILE A 108 18.68 -8.09 3.69
C ILE A 108 19.84 -8.81 3.02
N ALA A 109 19.54 -9.91 2.33
CA ALA A 109 20.51 -10.61 1.50
C ALA A 109 20.38 -10.13 0.05
N VAL A 110 21.45 -9.52 -0.47
CA VAL A 110 21.55 -9.04 -1.85
C VAL A 110 22.33 -10.07 -2.67
N LYS A 111 21.71 -10.61 -3.72
CA LYS A 111 22.38 -11.57 -4.60
C LYS A 111 23.49 -10.89 -5.42
N PRO A 112 24.48 -11.67 -5.92
CA PRO A 112 25.41 -11.16 -6.91
C PRO A 112 24.71 -10.59 -8.16
N PRO A 113 25.20 -9.48 -8.72
CA PRO A 113 24.81 -9.00 -10.05
C PRO A 113 24.89 -10.10 -11.12
N SER A 114 23.84 -10.25 -11.93
CA SER A 114 23.82 -11.32 -12.96
C SER A 114 24.66 -11.00 -14.19
N SER A 115 24.93 -9.71 -14.43
CA SER A 115 25.71 -9.23 -15.58
C SER A 115 27.21 -9.27 -15.26
N ILE A 116 27.83 -10.39 -15.57
CA ILE A 116 29.28 -10.63 -15.40
C ILE A 116 29.97 -10.84 -16.75
N ARG A 117 31.30 -10.71 -16.77
CA ARG A 117 32.12 -10.87 -17.99
C ARG A 117 32.42 -12.33 -18.30
N LYS A 118 32.41 -13.20 -17.29
CA LYS A 118 32.57 -14.64 -17.49
C LYS A 118 31.46 -15.17 -18.44
N PRO A 119 31.80 -15.94 -19.48
CA PRO A 119 30.81 -16.58 -20.34
C PRO A 119 29.88 -17.48 -19.52
N GLN A 120 28.58 -17.38 -19.80
CA GLN A 120 27.53 -18.18 -19.18
C GLN A 120 26.71 -18.87 -20.26
N GLU A 121 26.20 -20.06 -19.93
CA GLU A 121 25.25 -20.76 -20.77
C GLU A 121 23.90 -20.03 -20.73
N SER A 122 23.32 -19.83 -21.91
CA SER A 122 22.01 -19.21 -22.05
C SER A 122 21.31 -19.72 -23.32
N ILE A 123 20.11 -19.22 -23.59
CA ILE A 123 19.37 -19.47 -24.81
C ILE A 123 18.99 -18.15 -25.47
N ASN A 124 18.99 -18.10 -26.80
CA ASN A 124 18.51 -16.94 -27.54
C ASN A 124 16.97 -16.94 -27.64
N GLN A 125 16.39 -15.91 -28.26
CA GLN A 125 14.93 -15.78 -28.43
C GLN A 125 14.30 -16.90 -29.28
N LYS A 126 15.11 -17.65 -30.05
CA LYS A 126 14.69 -18.81 -30.84
C LYS A 126 14.82 -20.13 -30.06
N GLY A 127 15.30 -20.09 -28.82
CA GLY A 127 15.52 -21.27 -27.97
C GLY A 127 16.83 -22.00 -28.24
N GLU A 128 17.76 -21.43 -29.00
CA GLU A 128 19.03 -22.08 -29.34
C GLU A 128 20.08 -21.79 -28.25
N PRO A 129 20.88 -22.78 -27.82
CA PRO A 129 21.96 -22.58 -26.85
C PRO A 129 23.00 -21.57 -27.34
N VAL A 130 23.38 -20.63 -26.47
CA VAL A 130 24.39 -19.62 -26.74
C VAL A 130 25.30 -19.40 -25.53
N ALA A 131 26.59 -19.17 -25.78
CA ALA A 131 27.50 -18.64 -24.76
C ALA A 131 27.31 -17.12 -24.68
N PHE A 132 26.72 -16.65 -23.59
CA PHE A 132 26.41 -15.24 -23.36
C PHE A 132 27.44 -14.62 -22.39
N SER A 133 27.95 -13.45 -22.73
CA SER A 133 28.81 -12.65 -21.86
C SER A 133 28.45 -11.18 -22.05
N VAL A 134 28.32 -10.47 -20.93
CA VAL A 134 28.00 -9.03 -20.96
C VAL A 134 29.30 -8.24 -21.11
N LYS A 135 29.36 -7.39 -22.15
CA LYS A 135 30.48 -6.49 -22.39
C LYS A 135 30.23 -5.14 -21.72
N GLY A 136 31.24 -4.60 -21.04
CA GLY A 136 31.18 -3.25 -20.47
C GLY A 136 31.69 -3.16 -19.03
N ARG A 137 31.32 -2.05 -18.37
CA ARG A 137 31.52 -1.86 -16.93
C ARG A 137 30.28 -2.37 -16.21
N HIS A 138 30.50 -3.27 -15.25
CA HIS A 138 29.46 -3.82 -14.40
C HIS A 138 29.90 -3.67 -12.95
N ASP A 139 28.93 -3.50 -12.05
CA ASP A 139 29.24 -3.44 -10.63
C ASP A 139 29.62 -4.85 -10.15
N PRO A 140 30.83 -5.05 -9.59
CA PRO A 140 31.24 -6.33 -9.01
C PRO A 140 30.51 -6.61 -7.68
N CYS A 141 29.90 -5.60 -7.06
CA CYS A 141 29.04 -5.72 -5.90
C CYS A 141 28.12 -4.51 -5.84
N ILE A 142 26.81 -4.73 -5.72
CA ILE A 142 25.81 -3.65 -5.66
C ILE A 142 25.39 -3.29 -4.24
N CYS A 143 25.84 -4.02 -3.21
CA CYS A 143 25.44 -3.76 -1.82
C CYS A 143 25.63 -2.29 -1.40
N PRO A 144 26.75 -1.60 -1.71
CA PRO A 144 26.90 -0.18 -1.35
C PRO A 144 25.86 0.74 -2.00
N ARG A 145 25.36 0.38 -3.18
CA ARG A 145 24.30 1.13 -3.88
C ARG A 145 22.90 0.80 -3.34
N VAL A 146 22.72 -0.38 -2.75
CA VAL A 146 21.46 -0.79 -2.13
C VAL A 146 21.21 -0.03 -0.83
N VAL A 147 22.25 0.33 -0.07
CA VAL A 147 22.14 1.04 1.21
C VAL A 147 21.21 2.26 1.14
N PRO A 148 21.45 3.30 0.30
CA PRO A 148 20.57 4.47 0.27
C PRO A 148 19.14 4.16 -0.22
N VAL A 149 18.97 3.11 -1.03
CA VAL A 149 17.64 2.66 -1.46
C VAL A 149 16.90 2.01 -0.31
N ALA A 150 17.57 1.15 0.46
CA ALA A 150 16.99 0.50 1.63
C ALA A 150 16.61 1.53 2.70
N GLU A 151 17.48 2.51 2.96
CA GLU A 151 17.17 3.64 3.87
C GLU A 151 15.91 4.39 3.44
N ALA A 152 15.80 4.73 2.16
CA ALA A 152 14.61 5.42 1.63
C ALA A 152 13.35 4.57 1.75
N MET A 153 13.41 3.28 1.42
CA MET A 153 12.27 2.36 1.53
C MET A 153 11.80 2.21 2.98
N VAL A 154 12.73 2.11 3.93
CA VAL A 154 12.42 2.04 5.36
C VAL A 154 11.80 3.36 5.84
N ALA A 155 12.35 4.51 5.45
CA ALA A 155 11.78 5.80 5.80
C ALA A 155 10.35 5.99 5.28
N LEU A 156 10.07 5.53 4.05
CA LEU A 156 8.73 5.56 3.45
C LEU A 156 7.73 4.69 4.24
N VAL A 157 8.13 3.48 4.63
CA VAL A 157 7.27 2.62 5.47
C VAL A 157 7.01 3.28 6.82
N LEU A 158 8.04 3.86 7.46
CA LEU A 158 7.88 4.47 8.78
C LEU A 158 6.97 5.70 8.75
N ILE A 159 7.05 6.55 7.72
CA ILE A 159 6.14 7.69 7.62
C ILE A 159 4.70 7.24 7.38
N ASP A 160 4.47 6.20 6.57
CA ASP A 160 3.13 5.63 6.39
C ASP A 160 2.55 5.12 7.72
N MET A 161 3.36 4.42 8.51
CA MET A 161 2.95 3.91 9.82
C MET A 161 2.67 5.02 10.84
N ILE A 162 3.47 6.11 10.82
CA ILE A 162 3.25 7.28 11.66
C ILE A 162 1.93 7.96 11.28
N LEU A 163 1.69 8.21 9.99
CA LEU A 163 0.45 8.84 9.51
C LEU A 163 -0.78 7.99 9.81
N LEU A 164 -0.65 6.65 9.71
CA LEU A 164 -1.70 5.72 10.12
C LEU A 164 -2.01 5.87 11.62
N GLN A 165 -0.97 5.91 12.46
CA GLN A 165 -1.14 6.05 13.91
C GLN A 165 -1.69 7.43 14.30
N GLU A 166 -1.31 8.50 13.61
CA GLU A 166 -1.89 9.84 13.78
C GLU A 166 -3.39 9.84 13.47
N ARG A 167 -3.79 9.17 12.38
CA ARG A 167 -5.22 9.03 12.02
C ARG A 167 -6.01 8.27 13.09
N LEU A 168 -5.42 7.24 13.70
CA LEU A 168 -6.07 6.43 14.73
C LEU A 168 -6.08 7.10 16.12
N SER A 169 -5.04 7.89 16.43
CA SER A 169 -4.87 8.56 17.71
C SER A 169 -5.64 9.87 17.85
N LYS A 170 -6.13 10.46 16.75
CA LYS A 170 -7.15 11.51 16.81
C LYS A 170 -8.35 10.96 17.58
N GLN A 171 -8.47 11.37 18.84
CA GLN A 171 -9.70 11.26 19.62
C GLN A 171 -10.85 11.81 18.77
N SER A 172 -12.04 11.23 18.95
CA SER A 172 -13.28 11.76 18.40
C SER A 172 -13.62 13.10 19.07
N ASP A 173 -12.85 14.13 18.78
CA ASP A 173 -13.26 15.50 18.95
C ASP A 173 -14.16 15.91 17.79
N LEU A 174 -14.82 17.06 17.96
CA LEU A 174 -15.78 17.57 16.99
C LEU A 174 -15.14 17.81 15.61
N GLU A 175 -13.86 18.21 15.58
CA GLU A 175 -13.14 18.48 14.33
C GLU A 175 -12.85 17.18 13.57
N SER A 176 -12.41 16.12 14.25
CA SER A 176 -12.22 14.79 13.67
C SER A 176 -13.50 14.21 13.08
N LEU A 177 -14.64 14.38 13.77
CA LEU A 177 -15.93 13.94 13.24
C LEU A 177 -16.35 14.74 12.01
N ARG A 178 -16.08 16.06 11.98
CA ARG A 178 -16.35 16.91 10.81
C ARG A 178 -15.49 16.53 9.61
N GLU A 179 -14.20 16.30 9.79
CA GLU A 179 -13.31 15.82 8.73
C GLU A 179 -13.80 14.48 8.13
N LYS A 180 -14.33 13.58 8.96
CA LYS A 180 -14.94 12.32 8.50
C LYS A 180 -16.20 12.57 7.69
N ILE A 181 -17.06 13.52 8.11
CA ILE A 181 -18.22 13.95 7.32
C ILE A 181 -17.77 14.53 5.97
N ASP A 182 -16.79 15.43 5.94
CA ASP A 182 -16.27 16.03 4.71
C ASP A 182 -15.73 14.98 3.73
N THR A 183 -15.10 13.93 4.27
CA THR A 183 -14.63 12.78 3.48
C THR A 183 -15.80 11.99 2.89
N ILE A 184 -16.84 11.72 3.69
CA ILE A 184 -18.06 11.03 3.23
C ILE A 184 -18.78 11.88 2.17
N ASP A 185 -18.90 13.18 2.37
CA ASP A 185 -19.53 14.11 1.42
C ASP A 185 -18.79 14.12 0.08
N THR A 186 -17.46 14.11 0.12
CA THR A 186 -16.63 13.95 -1.08
C THR A 186 -16.91 12.63 -1.79
N GLN A 187 -17.02 11.52 -1.05
CA GLN A 187 -17.36 10.21 -1.62
C GLN A 187 -18.76 10.18 -2.22
N ILE A 188 -19.76 10.81 -1.58
CA ILE A 188 -21.11 10.95 -2.12
C ILE A 188 -21.07 11.68 -3.47
N LEU A 189 -20.36 12.82 -3.56
CA LEU A 189 -20.23 13.58 -4.81
C LEU A 189 -19.56 12.75 -5.92
N LEU A 190 -18.48 12.02 -5.59
CA LEU A 190 -17.81 11.15 -6.55
C LEU A 190 -18.71 10.02 -7.05
N LEU A 191 -19.46 9.36 -6.16
CA LEU A 191 -20.41 8.30 -6.51
C LEU A 191 -21.56 8.86 -7.38
N LEU A 192 -22.08 10.05 -7.06
CA LEU A 192 -23.07 10.73 -7.88
C LEU A 192 -22.53 11.06 -9.27
N ALA A 193 -21.30 11.57 -9.37
CA ALA A 193 -20.66 11.84 -10.66
C ALA A 193 -20.50 10.57 -11.52
N GLN A 194 -20.05 9.46 -10.91
CA GLN A 194 -19.97 8.16 -11.58
C GLN A 194 -21.36 7.68 -12.05
N ARG A 195 -22.39 7.82 -11.20
CA ARG A 195 -23.76 7.47 -11.55
C ARG A 195 -24.27 8.30 -12.74
N CYS A 196 -24.03 9.61 -12.74
CA CYS A 196 -24.41 10.51 -13.84
C CYS A 196 -23.76 10.10 -15.18
N HIS A 197 -22.50 9.69 -15.15
CA HIS A 197 -21.81 9.17 -16.34
C HIS A 197 -22.50 7.93 -16.92
N LEU A 198 -22.87 6.97 -16.06
CA LEU A 198 -23.62 5.79 -16.48
C LEU A 198 -25.01 6.16 -17.03
N THR A 199 -25.69 7.10 -16.38
CA THR A 199 -27.01 7.56 -16.81
C THR A 199 -26.99 8.17 -18.22
N ARG A 200 -25.97 8.98 -18.56
CA ARG A 200 -25.81 9.50 -19.93
C ARG A 200 -25.57 8.39 -20.96
N LYS A 201 -24.78 7.37 -20.60
CA LYS A 201 -24.58 6.20 -21.47
C LYS A 201 -25.91 5.46 -21.71
N ILE A 202 -26.72 5.26 -20.68
CA ILE A 202 -28.04 4.64 -20.79
C ILE A 202 -28.93 5.43 -21.75
N GLY A 203 -28.94 6.77 -21.66
CA GLY A 203 -29.69 7.64 -22.57
C GLY A 203 -29.35 7.37 -24.04
N LYS A 204 -28.06 7.41 -24.39
CA LYS A 204 -27.58 7.11 -25.75
C LYS A 204 -27.98 5.70 -26.23
N PHE A 205 -27.92 4.70 -25.35
CA PHE A 205 -28.36 3.34 -25.68
C PHE A 205 -29.87 3.25 -25.93
N LYS A 206 -30.67 3.96 -25.13
CA LYS A 206 -32.12 4.01 -25.31
C LYS A 206 -32.50 4.71 -26.61
N GLU A 207 -31.85 5.82 -26.92
CA GLU A 207 -32.02 6.55 -28.19
C GLU A 207 -31.71 5.65 -29.40
N ALA A 208 -30.54 5.00 -29.40
CA ALA A 208 -30.13 4.10 -30.50
C ALA A 208 -31.07 2.88 -30.68
N ALA A 209 -31.81 2.52 -29.63
CA ALA A 209 -32.77 1.41 -29.63
C ALA A 209 -34.24 1.86 -29.71
N ASP A 210 -34.51 3.15 -29.94
CA ASP A 210 -35.84 3.77 -29.96
C ASP A 210 -36.70 3.44 -28.73
N ARG A 211 -36.08 3.49 -27.53
CA ARG A 211 -36.72 3.20 -26.24
C ARG A 211 -36.98 4.49 -25.45
N PRO A 212 -38.11 4.58 -24.73
CA PRO A 212 -38.41 5.74 -23.91
C PRO A 212 -37.46 5.87 -22.70
N VAL A 213 -37.14 7.12 -22.35
CA VAL A 213 -36.34 7.45 -21.16
C VAL A 213 -37.08 7.06 -19.87
N GLU A 214 -38.39 7.29 -19.81
CA GLU A 214 -39.21 6.90 -18.66
C GLU A 214 -39.45 5.39 -18.61
N ASP A 215 -39.26 4.81 -17.42
CA ASP A 215 -39.55 3.41 -17.13
C ASP A 215 -40.14 3.30 -15.72
N ARG A 216 -41.48 3.37 -15.65
CA ARG A 216 -42.21 3.40 -14.37
C ARG A 216 -42.01 2.13 -13.56
N GLN A 217 -41.86 0.97 -14.22
CA GLN A 217 -41.66 -0.30 -13.53
C GLN A 217 -40.28 -0.35 -12.88
N ARG A 218 -39.24 0.10 -13.61
CA ARG A 218 -37.88 0.19 -13.07
C ARG A 218 -37.77 1.22 -11.95
N GLU A 219 -38.44 2.35 -12.09
CA GLU A 219 -38.46 3.40 -11.06
C GLU A 219 -39.09 2.89 -9.75
N ALA A 220 -40.25 2.22 -9.82
CA ALA A 220 -40.89 1.62 -8.65
C ALA A 220 -39.95 0.61 -7.96
N GLN A 221 -39.30 -0.28 -8.72
CA GLN A 221 -38.32 -1.24 -8.16
C GLN A 221 -37.13 -0.57 -7.47
N LEU A 222 -36.66 0.57 -8.02
CA LEU A 222 -35.55 1.30 -7.41
C LEU A 222 -35.98 1.97 -6.10
N ILE A 223 -37.19 2.56 -6.05
CA ILE A 223 -37.76 3.16 -4.84
C ILE A 223 -37.88 2.12 -3.73
N ASP A 224 -38.47 0.96 -4.02
CA ASP A 224 -38.63 -0.12 -3.04
C ASP A 224 -37.28 -0.61 -2.53
N LYS A 225 -36.30 -0.80 -3.43
CA LYS A 225 -34.95 -1.22 -3.06
C LYS A 225 -34.27 -0.22 -2.14
N TRP A 226 -34.35 1.07 -2.43
CA TRP A 226 -33.71 2.11 -1.62
C TRP A 226 -34.38 2.26 -0.26
N ARG A 227 -35.72 2.14 -0.18
CA ARG A 227 -36.44 2.15 1.10
C ARG A 227 -36.06 0.96 1.96
N SER A 228 -35.98 -0.24 1.40
CA SER A 228 -35.54 -1.44 2.11
C SER A 228 -34.12 -1.27 2.67
N LEU A 229 -33.18 -0.82 1.83
CA LEU A 229 -31.80 -0.59 2.26
C LEU A 229 -31.69 0.54 3.29
N GLY A 230 -32.47 1.61 3.12
CA GLY A 230 -32.55 2.71 4.07
C GLY A 230 -33.00 2.25 5.45
N ALA A 231 -34.02 1.38 5.51
CA ALA A 231 -34.49 0.79 6.76
C ALA A 231 -33.45 -0.14 7.40
N GLU A 232 -32.72 -0.94 6.61
CA GLU A 232 -31.62 -1.79 7.11
C GLU A 232 -30.46 -0.98 7.70
N LEU A 233 -30.24 0.23 7.19
CA LEU A 233 -29.18 1.14 7.63
C LEU A 233 -29.64 2.18 8.67
N ASP A 234 -30.87 2.05 9.18
CA ASP A 234 -31.48 2.96 10.16
C ASP A 234 -31.51 4.44 9.70
N LEU A 235 -31.75 4.66 8.40
CA LEU A 235 -31.87 6.00 7.82
C LEU A 235 -33.31 6.51 7.87
N PRO A 236 -33.54 7.82 8.11
CA PRO A 236 -34.88 8.40 8.07
C PRO A 236 -35.56 8.21 6.71
N ASP A 237 -36.76 7.63 6.68
CA ASP A 237 -37.49 7.36 5.42
C ASP A 237 -37.70 8.62 4.56
N GLN A 238 -37.96 9.77 5.20
CA GLN A 238 -38.08 11.05 4.50
C GLN A 238 -36.80 11.45 3.78
N LEU A 239 -35.63 11.19 4.37
CA LEU A 239 -34.33 11.49 3.77
C LEU A 239 -34.10 10.61 2.54
N VAL A 240 -34.33 9.29 2.68
CA VAL A 240 -34.18 8.31 1.61
C VAL A 240 -35.13 8.61 0.45
N SER A 241 -36.40 8.92 0.75
CA SER A 241 -37.42 9.26 -0.25
C SER A 241 -37.05 10.54 -1.03
N ARG A 242 -36.62 11.61 -0.35
CA ARG A 242 -36.18 12.84 -1.05
C ARG A 242 -34.94 12.62 -1.90
N LEU A 243 -33.97 11.87 -1.38
CA LEU A 243 -32.73 11.61 -2.09
C LEU A 243 -32.98 10.81 -3.37
N ILE A 244 -33.80 9.76 -3.31
CA ILE A 244 -34.09 8.97 -4.51
C ILE A 244 -34.91 9.76 -5.53
N GLU A 245 -35.87 10.59 -5.10
CA GLU A 245 -36.65 11.44 -5.99
C GLU A 245 -35.76 12.40 -6.77
N GLU A 246 -34.84 13.10 -6.09
CA GLU A 246 -33.90 14.02 -6.74
C GLU A 246 -32.93 13.30 -7.67
N ILE A 247 -32.40 12.15 -7.23
CA ILE A 247 -31.52 11.32 -8.06
C ILE A 247 -32.25 10.83 -9.32
N LEU A 248 -33.49 10.36 -9.21
CA LEU A 248 -34.30 9.90 -10.35
C LEU A 248 -34.64 11.07 -11.29
N ARG A 249 -35.03 12.22 -10.74
CA ARG A 249 -35.29 13.44 -11.54
C ARG A 249 -34.07 13.85 -12.35
N ALA A 250 -32.91 14.00 -11.70
CA ALA A 250 -31.65 14.33 -12.37
C ALA A 250 -31.28 13.26 -13.41
N SER A 251 -31.60 11.99 -13.15
CA SER A 251 -31.31 10.91 -14.10
C SER A 251 -32.10 10.99 -15.39
N LYS A 252 -33.38 11.36 -15.31
CA LYS A 252 -34.24 11.51 -16.49
C LYS A 252 -33.80 12.70 -17.31
N GLN A 253 -33.53 13.83 -16.66
CA GLN A 253 -33.04 15.04 -17.31
C GLN A 253 -31.73 14.76 -18.07
N MET A 254 -30.74 14.14 -17.43
CA MET A 254 -29.46 13.84 -18.10
C MET A 254 -29.58 12.82 -19.23
N GLN A 255 -30.52 11.88 -19.15
CA GLN A 255 -30.81 10.97 -20.26
C GLN A 255 -31.43 11.72 -21.44
N GLN A 256 -32.40 12.60 -21.18
CA GLN A 256 -33.04 13.43 -22.19
C GLN A 256 -32.03 14.35 -22.88
N GLU A 257 -31.17 15.03 -22.12
CA GLU A 257 -30.08 15.85 -22.65
C GLU A 257 -29.10 15.04 -23.50
N ALA A 258 -28.79 13.80 -23.10
CA ALA A 258 -27.90 12.92 -23.85
C ALA A 258 -28.52 12.40 -25.16
N CYS A 259 -29.86 12.24 -25.21
CA CYS A 259 -30.61 11.84 -26.41
C CYS A 259 -30.81 12.99 -27.42
N LEU A 260 -30.66 14.26 -27.00
CA LEU A 260 -30.94 15.43 -27.87
C LEU A 260 -29.71 15.92 -28.64
N GLY A 261 -28.53 15.30 -28.43
CA GLY A 261 -27.27 15.75 -29.04
C GLY A 261 -26.82 17.15 -28.56
N PRO A 262 -25.58 17.58 -28.90
CA PRO A 262 -24.99 18.81 -28.39
C PRO A 262 -25.65 20.13 -28.87
N GLU A 263 -26.70 20.09 -29.70
CA GLU A 263 -27.34 21.30 -30.24
C GLU A 263 -28.61 21.75 -29.47
N GLY A 264 -29.15 20.94 -28.55
CA GLY A 264 -30.40 21.26 -27.84
C GLY A 264 -30.26 22.21 -26.62
N GLY A 265 -29.04 22.56 -26.21
CA GLY A 265 -28.78 23.23 -24.92
C GLY A 265 -28.67 24.76 -24.93
N ARG A 266 -28.96 25.45 -26.05
CA ARG A 266 -28.95 26.93 -26.11
C ARG A 266 -30.31 27.51 -26.45
N ILE A 267 -31.35 27.18 -25.68
CA ILE A 267 -32.53 28.05 -25.57
C ILE A 267 -33.00 28.00 -24.13
N HIS A 268 -32.51 28.93 -23.31
CA HIS A 268 -33.31 29.87 -22.51
C HIS A 268 -32.35 30.72 -21.67
N GLN A 269 -32.43 32.03 -21.90
CA GLN A 269 -31.81 33.09 -21.12
C GLN A 269 -32.37 33.12 -19.70
#